data_AF-A0A9P7FHN7-F1
#
_entry.id   AF-A0A9P7FHN7-F1
#
_cell.length_a   1.000
_cell.length_b   1.000
_cell.length_c   1.000
_cell.angle_alpha   90.00
_cell.angle_beta   90.00
_cell.angle_gamma   90.00
#
_symmetry.space_group_name_H-M   'P 1'
#
loop_
_entity.id
_entity.type
_entity.pdbx_description
1 polymer ?
#
loop_
_entity_poly.entity_id
_entity_poly.type
_entity_poly.pdbx_seq_one_letter_code
_entity_poly.pdbx_strand_id
1 'polypeptide(L)'
;MGDALLALSAMRDLGSDTRRDNYLDAIIFAMEADKPSRLRHAALRAVFDARFKLVEIVDEEEGEFREKLLGELAPALFIATKPVAPQRLDDEPDAVFNPRRDDCYLRLIFTLAKQSDWRTHLEKAGHIERCTSLLDHIIKNNPSILSVTSHSYYLAAILIRMNPSGGYRSSLRGATLASAPDSEPTNEEECRPTPNLVATLPAAPEAPTSPGFPDNISEQEWWKLLKRAWWAMRWNDLHLEAEAVEALPSIVTYTLDLLETPSARYDAGSLVRLVDRIYEALDDDEAKLAVKRLQDALGNRAA
;
A
#
# COMPACT_ATOMS: atom_id res chain seq x y z
N MET A 1 17.32 -27.50 0.88
CA MET A 1 16.34 -26.61 0.21
C MET A 1 16.58 -25.14 0.52
N GLY A 2 16.72 -24.74 1.78
CA GLY A 2 17.02 -23.34 2.13
C GLY A 2 18.25 -22.74 1.41
N ASP A 3 19.38 -23.45 1.40
CA ASP A 3 20.59 -22.96 0.70
C ASP A 3 20.41 -22.86 -0.82
N ALA A 4 19.57 -23.71 -1.40
CA ALA A 4 19.24 -23.64 -2.83
C ALA A 4 18.38 -22.41 -3.15
N LEU A 5 17.45 -22.04 -2.26
CA LEU A 5 16.67 -20.80 -2.40
C LEU A 5 17.56 -19.57 -2.22
N LEU A 6 18.53 -19.60 -1.31
CA LEU A 6 19.52 -18.53 -1.18
C LEU A 6 20.39 -18.39 -2.44
N ALA A 7 20.77 -19.51 -3.06
CA ALA A 7 21.49 -19.50 -4.34
C ALA A 7 20.63 -18.92 -5.47
N LEU A 8 19.34 -19.28 -5.55
CA LEU A 8 18.39 -18.67 -6.50
C LEU A 8 18.23 -17.17 -6.26
N SER A 9 18.14 -16.74 -5.00
CA SER A 9 18.13 -15.32 -4.59
C SER A 9 19.31 -14.55 -5.19
N ALA A 10 20.51 -15.16 -5.17
CA ALA A 10 21.72 -14.54 -5.71
C ALA A 10 21.69 -14.41 -7.24
N MET A 11 20.90 -15.23 -7.94
CA MET A 11 20.72 -15.15 -9.39
C MET A 11 19.81 -13.99 -9.80
N ARG A 12 18.95 -13.49 -8.90
CA ARG A 12 17.96 -12.42 -9.16
C ARG A 12 17.03 -12.72 -10.34
N ASP A 13 16.81 -14.01 -10.60
CA ASP A 13 16.02 -14.54 -11.70
C ASP A 13 15.40 -15.87 -11.25
N LEU A 14 14.40 -16.36 -11.98
CA LEU A 14 13.82 -17.69 -11.81
C LEU A 14 14.58 -18.76 -12.63
N GLY A 15 15.82 -18.48 -13.04
CA GLY A 15 16.65 -19.41 -13.81
C GLY A 15 16.28 -19.51 -15.29
N SER A 16 16.88 -20.47 -16.00
CA SER A 16 16.63 -20.69 -17.43
C SER A 16 15.18 -21.13 -17.70
N ASP A 17 14.63 -20.78 -18.87
CA ASP A 17 13.26 -21.12 -19.28
C ASP A 17 12.89 -22.60 -19.05
N THR A 18 13.80 -23.53 -19.36
CA THR A 18 13.59 -24.98 -19.18
C THR A 18 13.47 -25.45 -17.73
N ARG A 19 13.85 -24.61 -16.76
CA ARG A 19 13.85 -24.94 -15.32
C ARG A 19 12.94 -24.04 -14.51
N ARG A 20 12.40 -22.98 -15.11
CA ARG A 20 11.66 -21.93 -14.42
C ARG A 20 10.44 -22.48 -13.67
N ASP A 21 9.67 -23.35 -14.31
CA ASP A 21 8.51 -24.02 -13.71
C ASP A 21 8.88 -24.78 -12.44
N ASN A 22 9.92 -25.61 -12.51
CA ASN A 22 10.38 -26.41 -11.37
C ASN A 22 10.87 -25.51 -10.22
N TYR A 23 11.48 -24.36 -10.53
CA TYR A 23 11.90 -23.40 -9.52
C TYR A 23 10.71 -22.69 -8.89
N LEU A 24 9.72 -22.30 -9.68
CA LEU A 24 8.48 -21.71 -9.18
C LEU A 24 7.75 -22.68 -8.25
N ASP A 25 7.63 -23.95 -8.62
CA ASP A 25 7.05 -25.01 -7.78
C ASP A 25 7.79 -25.16 -6.45
N ALA A 26 9.12 -25.20 -6.50
CA ALA A 26 9.93 -25.31 -5.29
C ALA A 26 9.76 -24.08 -4.38
N ILE A 27 9.61 -22.88 -4.94
CA ILE A 27 9.36 -21.64 -4.21
C ILE A 27 7.98 -21.69 -3.55
N ILE A 28 6.93 -22.01 -4.30
CA ILE A 28 5.54 -22.10 -3.80
C ILE A 28 5.45 -23.13 -2.67
N PHE A 29 6.00 -24.33 -2.91
CA PHE A 29 6.06 -25.38 -1.89
C PHE A 29 6.78 -24.91 -0.62
N ALA A 30 7.90 -24.19 -0.77
CA ALA A 30 8.66 -23.67 0.36
C ALA A 30 7.93 -22.59 1.17
N MET A 31 6.90 -21.95 0.59
CA MET A 31 6.06 -20.93 1.23
C MET A 31 4.83 -21.48 1.97
N GLU A 32 4.52 -22.77 1.82
CA GLU A 32 3.34 -23.38 2.46
C GLU A 32 3.32 -23.19 3.99
N ALA A 33 2.11 -23.16 4.56
CA ALA A 33 1.88 -22.78 5.96
C ALA A 33 2.53 -23.74 6.98
N ASP A 34 2.72 -25.01 6.60
CA ASP A 34 3.33 -26.08 7.41
C ASP A 34 4.86 -26.06 7.36
N LYS A 35 5.46 -25.25 6.49
CA LYS A 35 6.92 -25.17 6.35
C LYS A 35 7.56 -24.33 7.46
N PRO A 36 8.81 -24.65 7.85
CA PRO A 36 9.54 -23.84 8.81
C PRO A 36 9.67 -22.38 8.35
N SER A 37 9.52 -21.43 9.28
CA SER A 37 9.62 -19.99 9.01
C SER A 37 10.89 -19.60 8.24
N ARG A 38 12.04 -20.18 8.60
CA ARG A 38 13.31 -19.97 7.88
C ARG A 38 13.22 -20.35 6.40
N LEU A 39 12.50 -21.42 6.06
CA LEU A 39 12.34 -21.86 4.68
C LEU A 39 11.42 -20.91 3.91
N ARG A 40 10.27 -20.51 4.51
CA ARG A 40 9.35 -19.53 3.93
C ARG A 40 10.03 -18.19 3.68
N HIS A 41 10.83 -17.71 4.63
CA HIS A 41 11.56 -16.45 4.50
C HIS A 41 12.63 -16.51 3.42
N ALA A 42 13.33 -17.63 3.28
CA ALA A 42 14.30 -17.82 2.20
C ALA A 42 13.60 -17.81 0.82
N ALA A 43 12.43 -18.45 0.70
CA ALA A 43 11.61 -18.40 -0.51
C ALA A 43 11.14 -16.97 -0.81
N LEU A 44 10.61 -16.25 0.19
CA LEU A 44 10.19 -14.85 0.04
C LEU A 44 11.35 -13.96 -0.41
N ARG A 45 12.54 -14.17 0.14
CA ARG A 45 13.74 -13.43 -0.24
C ARG A 45 14.15 -13.73 -1.69
N ALA A 46 14.08 -14.98 -2.12
CA ALA A 46 14.36 -15.37 -3.50
C ALA A 46 13.41 -14.68 -4.50
N VAL A 47 12.10 -14.66 -4.18
CA VAL A 47 11.10 -13.97 -5.00
C VAL A 47 11.32 -12.46 -4.99
N PHE A 48 11.63 -11.86 -3.83
CA PHE A 48 11.96 -10.44 -3.74
C PHE A 48 13.17 -10.07 -4.61
N ASP A 49 14.22 -10.88 -4.63
CA ASP A 49 15.41 -10.61 -5.44
C ASP A 49 15.13 -10.78 -6.95
N ALA A 50 14.15 -11.62 -7.33
CA ALA A 50 13.71 -11.81 -8.72
C ALA A 50 12.58 -10.87 -9.18
N ARG A 51 12.09 -9.97 -8.31
CA ARG A 51 10.83 -9.22 -8.51
C ARG A 51 10.69 -8.47 -9.83
N PHE A 52 11.77 -7.87 -10.35
CA PHE A 52 11.71 -7.16 -11.63
C PHE A 52 11.52 -8.12 -12.79
N LYS A 53 12.17 -9.29 -12.72
CA LYS A 53 12.01 -10.32 -13.74
C LYS A 53 10.60 -10.92 -13.73
N LEU A 54 9.96 -11.01 -12.57
CA LEU A 54 8.56 -11.43 -12.48
C LEU A 54 7.61 -10.46 -13.19
N VAL A 55 7.89 -9.16 -13.11
CA VAL A 55 7.14 -8.13 -13.84
C VAL A 55 7.37 -8.31 -15.35
N GLU A 56 8.62 -8.39 -15.79
CA GLU A 56 8.95 -8.62 -17.23
C GLU A 56 8.27 -9.87 -17.80
N ILE A 57 8.32 -10.99 -17.08
CA ILE A 57 7.71 -12.26 -17.51
C ILE A 57 6.21 -12.11 -17.73
N VAL A 58 5.49 -11.43 -16.84
CA VAL A 58 4.03 -11.27 -16.97
C VAL A 58 3.65 -10.37 -18.15
N ASP A 59 4.52 -9.43 -18.54
CA ASP A 59 4.33 -8.60 -19.74
C ASP A 59 4.65 -9.37 -21.03
N GLU A 60 5.64 -10.27 -21.01
CA GLU A 60 6.16 -10.93 -22.20
C GLU A 60 5.52 -12.30 -22.49
N GLU A 61 5.11 -13.04 -21.46
CA GLU A 61 4.66 -14.42 -21.58
C GLU A 61 3.15 -14.55 -21.51
N GLU A 62 2.57 -15.29 -22.45
CA GLU A 62 1.18 -15.75 -22.38
C GLU A 62 1.12 -17.25 -22.06
N GLY A 63 0.03 -17.68 -21.41
CA GLY A 63 -0.27 -19.10 -21.21
C GLY A 63 -0.08 -19.61 -19.77
N GLU A 64 0.17 -20.91 -19.67
CA GLU A 64 0.07 -21.67 -18.41
C GLU A 64 1.04 -21.17 -17.33
N PHE A 65 2.27 -20.81 -17.71
CA PHE A 65 3.25 -20.31 -16.74
C PHE A 65 2.82 -18.98 -16.12
N ARG A 66 2.32 -18.04 -16.94
CA ARG A 66 1.80 -16.75 -16.45
C ARG A 66 0.60 -16.96 -15.51
N GLU A 67 -0.33 -17.83 -15.87
CA GLU A 67 -1.49 -18.13 -15.02
C GLU A 67 -1.08 -18.78 -13.70
N LYS A 68 -0.11 -19.70 -13.73
CA LYS A 68 0.46 -20.28 -12.51
C LYS A 68 1.16 -19.24 -11.65
N LEU A 69 1.96 -18.37 -12.27
CA LEU A 69 2.67 -17.30 -11.59
C LEU A 69 1.70 -16.34 -10.88
N LEU A 70 0.66 -15.88 -11.56
CA LEU A 70 -0.33 -14.98 -10.98
C LEU A 70 -1.26 -15.70 -9.98
N GLY A 71 -1.71 -16.90 -10.33
CA GLY A 71 -2.72 -17.66 -9.59
C GLY A 71 -2.21 -18.35 -8.33
N GLU A 72 -0.94 -18.81 -8.32
CA GLU A 72 -0.38 -19.59 -7.22
C GLU A 72 0.66 -18.83 -6.40
N LEU A 73 1.49 -17.98 -7.03
CA LEU A 73 2.53 -17.26 -6.29
C LEU A 73 1.93 -16.18 -5.38
N ALA A 74 0.90 -15.45 -5.84
CA ALA A 74 0.26 -14.43 -5.00
C ALA A 74 -0.27 -15.02 -3.68
N PRO A 75 -1.12 -16.07 -3.68
CA PRO A 75 -1.51 -16.75 -2.44
C PRO A 75 -0.33 -17.26 -1.60
N ALA A 76 0.71 -17.82 -2.23
CA ALA A 76 1.89 -18.31 -1.53
C ALA A 76 2.64 -17.19 -0.79
N LEU A 77 2.77 -16.01 -1.39
CA LEU A 77 3.37 -14.82 -0.77
C LEU A 77 2.58 -14.36 0.46
N PHE A 78 1.25 -14.38 0.38
CA PHE A 78 0.40 -14.08 1.52
C PHE A 78 0.61 -15.10 2.65
N ILE A 79 0.62 -16.40 2.34
CA ILE A 79 0.84 -17.47 3.33
C ILE A 79 2.21 -17.31 4.02
N ALA A 80 3.27 -17.02 3.26
CA ALA A 80 4.63 -16.86 3.78
C ALA A 80 4.79 -15.71 4.79
N THR A 81 3.86 -14.74 4.79
CA THR A 81 3.87 -13.59 5.69
C THR A 81 2.75 -13.61 6.72
N LYS A 82 1.88 -14.62 6.68
CA LYS A 82 0.76 -14.73 7.62
C LYS A 82 1.29 -15.14 9.00
N PRO A 83 0.88 -14.43 10.07
CA PRO A 83 1.23 -14.83 11.42
C PRO A 83 0.65 -16.20 11.77
N VAL A 84 1.47 -17.09 12.35
CA VAL A 84 1.03 -18.38 12.90
C VAL A 84 0.66 -18.20 14.37
N ALA A 85 -0.56 -18.55 14.78
CA ALA A 85 -1.06 -18.34 16.15
C ALA A 85 -0.79 -19.52 17.10
N PRO A 86 -0.77 -19.32 18.44
CA PRO A 86 -0.70 -18.05 19.16
C PRO A 86 0.77 -17.72 19.52
N GLN A 87 1.23 -16.57 19.05
CA GLN A 87 2.62 -16.13 19.21
C GLN A 87 2.86 -15.75 20.67
N ARG A 88 3.99 -16.23 21.23
CA ARG A 88 4.32 -15.99 22.64
C ARG A 88 5.23 -14.79 22.83
N LEU A 89 5.92 -14.32 21.80
CA LEU A 89 6.90 -13.24 21.86
C LEU A 89 6.94 -12.44 20.54
N ASP A 90 7.14 -11.12 20.65
CA ASP A 90 7.24 -10.19 19.51
C ASP A 90 8.47 -10.44 18.61
N ASP A 91 9.48 -11.18 19.10
CA ASP A 91 10.70 -11.51 18.36
C ASP A 91 10.63 -12.82 17.57
N GLU A 92 9.48 -13.49 17.53
CA GLU A 92 9.33 -14.73 16.75
C GLU A 92 9.43 -14.46 15.23
N PRO A 93 10.03 -15.37 14.44
CA PRO A 93 10.11 -15.21 12.99
C PRO A 93 8.75 -15.00 12.33
N ASP A 94 7.72 -15.63 12.89
CA ASP A 94 6.35 -15.56 12.40
C ASP A 94 5.53 -14.46 13.09
N ALA A 95 6.16 -13.58 13.87
CA ALA A 95 5.50 -12.45 14.52
C ALA A 95 4.58 -11.68 13.56
N VAL A 96 3.52 -11.08 14.09
CA VAL A 96 2.58 -10.22 13.33
C VAL A 96 3.35 -9.24 12.43
N PHE A 97 4.41 -8.67 12.99
CA PHE A 97 5.38 -7.84 12.28
C PHE A 97 6.81 -8.36 12.52
N ASN A 98 7.55 -8.57 11.44
CA ASN A 98 8.96 -8.89 11.45
C ASN A 98 9.68 -7.91 10.49
N PRO A 99 10.53 -7.00 10.98
CA PRO A 99 11.08 -5.91 10.16
C PRO A 99 11.86 -6.37 8.93
N ARG A 100 12.50 -7.54 8.95
CA ARG A 100 13.28 -8.03 7.80
C ARG A 100 12.40 -8.72 6.77
N ARG A 101 11.47 -9.56 7.24
CA ARG A 101 10.50 -10.25 6.39
C ARG A 101 9.57 -9.25 5.72
N ASP A 102 9.02 -8.33 6.50
CA ASP A 102 7.98 -7.42 6.03
C ASP A 102 8.55 -6.31 5.15
N ASP A 103 9.82 -5.91 5.30
CA ASP A 103 10.47 -5.03 4.33
C ASP A 103 10.59 -5.70 2.95
N CYS A 104 11.06 -6.95 2.90
CA CYS A 104 11.14 -7.72 1.65
C CYS A 104 9.75 -7.88 1.02
N TYR A 105 8.75 -8.20 1.84
CA TYR A 105 7.37 -8.35 1.40
C TYR A 105 6.80 -7.04 0.83
N LEU A 106 6.86 -5.93 1.57
CA LEU A 106 6.27 -4.66 1.12
C LEU A 106 6.93 -4.17 -0.17
N ARG A 107 8.25 -4.25 -0.28
CA ARG A 107 8.95 -3.87 -1.51
C ARG A 107 8.59 -4.78 -2.69
N LEU A 108 8.43 -6.08 -2.45
CA LEU A 108 7.96 -7.03 -3.47
C LEU A 108 6.55 -6.67 -3.93
N ILE A 109 5.59 -6.55 -3.01
CA ILE A 109 4.20 -6.21 -3.33
C ILE A 109 4.11 -4.86 -4.06
N PHE A 110 4.86 -3.85 -3.60
CA PHE A 110 4.93 -2.56 -4.27
C PHE A 110 5.36 -2.70 -5.74
N THR A 111 6.38 -3.53 -6.00
CA THR A 111 6.91 -3.76 -7.34
C THR A 111 5.90 -4.50 -8.22
N LEU A 112 5.34 -5.61 -7.73
CA LEU A 112 4.36 -6.40 -8.48
C LEU A 112 3.10 -5.59 -8.79
N ALA A 113 2.63 -4.77 -7.84
CA ALA A 113 1.44 -3.94 -8.00
C ALA A 113 1.55 -2.86 -9.10
N LYS A 114 2.69 -2.72 -9.78
CA LYS A 114 2.82 -1.86 -10.98
C LYS A 114 1.92 -2.33 -12.12
N GLN A 115 1.76 -3.64 -12.28
CA GLN A 115 0.94 -4.24 -13.33
C GLN A 115 -0.50 -4.48 -12.85
N SER A 116 -1.49 -4.26 -13.71
CA SER A 116 -2.90 -4.50 -13.40
C SER A 116 -3.18 -5.96 -13.01
N ASP A 117 -2.55 -6.90 -13.72
CA ASP A 117 -2.83 -8.33 -13.54
C ASP A 117 -2.36 -8.81 -12.17
N TRP A 118 -1.17 -8.39 -11.75
CA TRP A 118 -0.70 -8.59 -10.38
C TRP A 118 -1.62 -7.93 -9.38
N ARG A 119 -2.06 -6.67 -9.59
CA ARG A 119 -2.97 -6.00 -8.64
C ARG A 119 -4.24 -6.81 -8.39
N THR A 120 -4.88 -7.31 -9.45
CA THR A 120 -6.09 -8.14 -9.32
C THR A 120 -5.83 -9.41 -8.51
N HIS A 121 -4.70 -10.10 -8.75
CA HIS A 121 -4.37 -11.33 -8.04
C HIS A 121 -3.96 -11.07 -6.58
N LEU A 122 -3.21 -10.00 -6.33
CA LEU A 122 -2.81 -9.57 -4.99
C LEU A 122 -4.03 -9.15 -4.16
N GLU A 123 -4.98 -8.44 -4.76
CA GLU A 123 -6.26 -8.12 -4.12
C GLU A 123 -7.03 -9.39 -3.77
N LYS A 124 -7.25 -10.28 -4.75
CA LYS A 124 -7.96 -11.54 -4.55
C LYS A 124 -7.32 -12.45 -3.50
N ALA A 125 -6.00 -12.43 -3.38
CA ALA A 125 -5.24 -13.22 -2.40
C ALA A 125 -5.19 -12.58 -1.00
N GLY A 126 -5.77 -11.39 -0.80
CA GLY A 126 -5.92 -10.77 0.51
C GLY A 126 -4.74 -9.88 0.95
N HIS A 127 -3.92 -9.42 -0.01
CA HIS A 127 -2.74 -8.61 0.32
C HIS A 127 -3.09 -7.20 0.84
N ILE A 128 -4.26 -6.67 0.49
CA ILE A 128 -4.73 -5.36 0.98
C ILE A 128 -5.06 -5.45 2.48
N GLU A 129 -5.73 -6.52 2.91
CA GLU A 129 -6.04 -6.81 4.31
C GLU A 129 -4.76 -7.03 5.10
N ARG A 130 -3.77 -7.74 4.53
CA ARG A 130 -2.45 -7.88 5.15
C ARG A 130 -1.76 -6.53 5.34
N CYS A 131 -1.75 -5.69 4.31
CA CYS A 131 -1.18 -4.34 4.39
C CYS A 131 -1.89 -3.49 5.44
N THR A 132 -3.22 -3.57 5.53
CA THR A 132 -4.01 -2.88 6.55
C THR A 132 -3.70 -3.37 7.97
N SER A 133 -3.53 -4.69 8.15
CA SER A 133 -3.09 -5.24 9.44
C SER A 133 -1.69 -4.78 9.84
N LEU A 134 -0.77 -4.64 8.87
CA LEU A 134 0.56 -4.08 9.09
C LEU A 134 0.49 -2.58 9.45
N LEU A 135 -0.43 -1.83 8.83
CA LEU A 135 -0.67 -0.42 9.13
C LEU A 135 -1.03 -0.23 10.60
N ASP A 136 -1.98 -1.01 11.09
CA ASP A 136 -2.41 -1.02 12.48
C ASP A 136 -1.22 -1.23 13.41
N HIS A 137 -0.39 -2.24 13.12
CA HIS A 137 0.78 -2.54 13.92
C HIS A 137 1.80 -1.39 13.91
N ILE A 138 2.12 -0.86 12.72
CA ILE A 138 3.07 0.24 12.56
C ILE A 138 2.58 1.47 13.31
N ILE A 139 1.32 1.88 13.13
CA ILE A 139 0.75 3.09 13.75
C ILE A 139 0.62 2.92 15.28
N LYS A 140 0.11 1.78 15.77
CA LYS A 140 -0.23 1.60 17.19
C LYS A 140 0.96 1.21 18.06
N ASN A 141 1.86 0.36 17.55
CA ASN A 141 2.89 -0.26 18.40
C ASN A 141 4.27 0.39 18.29
N ASN A 142 4.49 1.28 17.32
CA ASN A 142 5.78 1.95 17.18
C ASN A 142 5.62 3.48 17.37
N PRO A 143 5.51 3.96 18.62
CA PRO A 143 5.30 5.39 18.88
C PRO A 143 6.55 6.24 18.63
N SER A 144 7.73 5.62 18.47
CA SER A 144 8.99 6.35 18.32
C SER A 144 9.28 6.69 16.86
N ILE A 145 9.37 8.00 16.57
CA ILE A 145 9.83 8.58 15.29
C ILE A 145 11.31 8.21 15.01
N LEU A 146 11.99 7.51 15.92
CA LEU A 146 13.39 7.09 15.73
C LEU A 146 13.51 5.72 15.04
N SER A 147 12.44 4.94 14.98
CA SER A 147 12.38 3.66 14.24
C SER A 147 11.71 3.87 12.87
N VAL A 148 12.05 4.95 12.19
CA VAL A 148 11.50 5.26 10.87
C VAL A 148 12.13 4.30 9.87
N THR A 149 11.41 3.22 9.62
CA THR A 149 11.77 2.21 8.64
C THR A 149 11.10 2.53 7.30
N SER A 150 11.68 2.03 6.21
CA SER A 150 11.12 2.04 4.86
C SER A 150 9.67 1.52 4.78
N HIS A 151 9.23 0.67 5.73
CA HIS A 151 7.91 0.06 5.72
C HIS A 151 6.77 1.07 5.56
N SER A 152 6.80 2.21 6.26
CA SER A 152 5.72 3.21 6.15
C SER A 152 5.64 3.82 4.76
N TYR A 153 6.78 3.99 4.09
CA TYR A 153 6.83 4.48 2.72
C TYR A 153 6.18 3.51 1.75
N TYR A 154 6.68 2.27 1.72
CA TYR A 154 6.14 1.25 0.81
C TYR A 154 4.70 0.90 1.12
N LEU A 155 4.30 0.89 2.39
CA LEU A 155 2.92 0.64 2.77
C LEU A 155 1.97 1.73 2.25
N ALA A 156 2.34 3.01 2.40
CA ALA A 156 1.57 4.11 1.81
C ALA A 156 1.48 3.97 0.29
N ALA A 157 2.61 3.70 -0.36
CA ALA A 157 2.70 3.56 -1.81
C ALA A 157 1.85 2.39 -2.35
N ILE A 158 1.86 1.23 -1.68
CA ILE A 158 1.04 0.07 -2.02
C ILE A 158 -0.44 0.41 -1.89
N LEU A 159 -0.87 0.96 -0.75
CA LEU A 159 -2.27 1.28 -0.52
C LEU A 159 -2.78 2.32 -1.53
N ILE A 160 -1.96 3.30 -1.90
CA ILE A 160 -2.30 4.26 -2.97
C ILE A 160 -2.41 3.55 -4.32
N ARG A 161 -1.43 2.70 -4.68
CA ARG A 161 -1.35 2.01 -5.98
C ARG A 161 -2.44 0.96 -6.19
N MET A 162 -2.84 0.28 -5.12
CA MET A 162 -3.93 -0.70 -5.10
C MET A 162 -5.31 -0.03 -5.08
N ASN A 163 -5.41 1.30 -4.88
CA ASN A 163 -6.66 2.07 -4.91
C ASN A 163 -6.74 3.05 -6.10
N PRO A 164 -6.68 2.59 -7.36
CA PRO A 164 -6.65 3.50 -8.50
C PRO A 164 -7.96 4.31 -8.65
N SER A 165 -9.08 3.77 -8.16
CA SER A 165 -10.39 4.45 -8.18
C SER A 165 -10.47 5.62 -7.20
N GLY A 166 -9.50 5.75 -6.28
CA GLY A 166 -9.52 6.78 -5.26
C GLY A 166 -10.77 6.72 -4.42
N GLY A 167 -11.31 5.52 -4.12
CA GLY A 167 -12.54 5.38 -3.32
C GLY A 167 -12.51 6.22 -2.03
N TYR A 168 -11.31 6.32 -1.45
CA TYR A 168 -11.02 7.22 -0.33
C TYR A 168 -11.16 8.72 -0.67
N ARG A 169 -10.66 9.19 -1.83
CA ARG A 169 -10.80 10.59 -2.29
C ARG A 169 -12.26 10.99 -2.47
N SER A 170 -13.07 10.08 -2.99
CA SER A 170 -14.51 10.29 -3.16
C SER A 170 -15.20 10.41 -1.80
N SER A 171 -14.83 9.55 -0.84
CA SER A 171 -15.31 9.61 0.54
C SER A 171 -14.85 10.87 1.28
N LEU A 172 -13.58 11.28 1.11
CA LEU A 172 -13.00 12.48 1.74
C LEU A 172 -13.65 13.78 1.29
N ARG A 173 -13.87 13.92 -0.04
CA ARG A 173 -14.59 15.07 -0.59
C ARG A 173 -16.04 15.08 -0.13
N GLY A 174 -16.70 13.93 -0.08
CA GLY A 174 -18.05 13.79 0.44
C GLY A 174 -18.17 14.22 1.91
N ALA A 175 -17.25 13.77 2.77
CA ALA A 175 -17.23 14.10 4.19
C ALA A 175 -16.87 15.58 4.46
N THR A 176 -15.97 16.17 3.66
CA THR A 176 -15.58 17.58 3.77
C THR A 176 -16.73 18.50 3.35
N LEU A 177 -17.49 18.13 2.31
CA LEU A 177 -18.70 18.87 1.89
C LEU A 177 -19.84 18.74 2.92
N ALA A 178 -20.01 17.57 3.54
CA ALA A 178 -21.01 17.37 4.60
C ALA A 178 -20.69 18.08 5.92
N SER A 179 -19.42 18.46 6.14
CA SER A 179 -18.96 19.13 7.37
C SER A 179 -18.79 20.65 7.20
N ALA A 180 -19.12 21.20 6.04
CA ALA A 180 -19.18 22.65 5.84
C ALA A 180 -20.37 23.22 6.64
N PRO A 181 -20.19 24.25 7.48
CA PRO A 181 -21.29 24.82 8.24
C PRO A 181 -22.24 25.55 7.29
N ASP A 182 -23.45 25.00 7.14
CA ASP A 182 -24.58 25.70 6.55
C ASP A 182 -24.78 27.03 7.29
N SER A 183 -24.45 28.11 6.58
CA SER A 183 -24.70 29.46 7.05
C SER A 183 -26.09 29.88 6.61
N GLU A 184 -26.93 30.01 7.65
CA GLU A 184 -28.20 30.72 7.80
C GLU A 184 -29.54 30.04 7.44
N PRO A 185 -30.51 30.10 8.40
CA PRO A 185 -31.89 29.70 8.20
C PRO A 185 -32.74 30.88 7.73
N THR A 186 -33.57 30.66 6.72
CA THR A 186 -34.77 31.49 6.50
C THR A 186 -35.98 30.77 7.04
N ASN A 187 -36.57 31.37 8.08
CA ASN A 187 -37.78 30.94 8.76
C ASN A 187 -39.05 31.14 7.90
N GLU A 188 -40.05 30.30 8.22
CA GLU A 188 -41.51 30.46 8.04
C GLU A 188 -42.03 30.26 6.59
N GLU A 189 -43.09 29.48 6.29
CA GLU A 189 -44.34 29.25 7.03
C GLU A 189 -45.13 28.04 6.44
N GLU A 190 -45.87 27.35 7.33
CA GLU A 190 -47.22 26.77 7.17
C GLU A 190 -47.59 25.58 6.23
N CYS A 191 -47.89 24.45 6.91
CA CYS A 191 -48.94 23.42 6.74
C CYS A 191 -49.81 23.31 5.45
N ARG A 192 -49.91 22.07 4.93
CA ARG A 192 -51.13 21.22 4.95
C ARG A 192 -50.85 19.77 4.50
N PRO A 193 -51.63 18.77 4.96
CA PRO A 193 -51.44 17.37 4.60
C PRO A 193 -52.37 16.93 3.44
N THR A 194 -51.92 15.98 2.62
CA THR A 194 -52.82 15.14 1.78
C THR A 194 -52.16 13.78 1.52
N PRO A 195 -52.95 12.71 1.26
CA PRO A 195 -52.61 11.34 1.62
C PRO A 195 -51.85 10.56 0.53
N ASN A 196 -51.25 9.48 1.02
CA ASN A 196 -50.57 8.40 0.32
C ASN A 196 -51.19 7.99 -1.03
N LEU A 197 -50.32 7.83 -2.03
CA LEU A 197 -50.51 6.88 -3.12
C LEU A 197 -49.23 6.03 -3.27
N VAL A 198 -49.39 4.77 -2.92
CA VAL A 198 -48.45 3.67 -3.11
C VAL A 198 -48.28 3.44 -4.62
N ALA A 199 -47.06 3.56 -5.13
CA ALA A 199 -46.65 3.00 -6.40
C ALA A 199 -45.27 2.34 -6.21
N THR A 200 -45.29 1.03 -6.02
CA THR A 200 -44.11 0.17 -6.02
C THR A 200 -43.50 0.17 -7.42
N LEU A 201 -42.39 0.88 -7.62
CA LEU A 201 -41.52 0.70 -8.78
C LEU A 201 -40.47 -0.38 -8.46
N PRO A 202 -40.14 -1.26 -9.42
CA PRO A 202 -39.19 -2.35 -9.21
C PRO A 202 -37.77 -1.81 -9.05
N ALA A 203 -37.05 -2.40 -8.10
CA ALA A 203 -35.64 -2.12 -7.86
C ALA A 203 -34.82 -2.32 -9.15
N ALA A 204 -34.07 -1.28 -9.53
CA ALA A 204 -33.02 -1.39 -10.52
C ALA A 204 -31.97 -2.42 -10.03
N PRO A 205 -31.33 -3.18 -10.94
CA PRO A 205 -30.31 -4.13 -10.54
C PRO A 205 -29.16 -3.38 -9.86
N GLU A 206 -28.88 -3.76 -8.62
CA GLU A 206 -27.71 -3.29 -7.89
C GLU A 206 -26.47 -3.54 -8.75
N ALA A 207 -25.80 -2.45 -9.13
CA ALA A 207 -24.49 -2.55 -9.73
C ALA A 207 -23.58 -3.32 -8.76
N PRO A 208 -22.74 -4.26 -9.23
CA PRO A 208 -21.83 -4.97 -8.36
C PRO A 208 -20.97 -3.95 -7.62
N THR A 209 -21.16 -3.87 -6.30
CA THR A 209 -20.26 -3.17 -5.40
C THR A 209 -18.88 -3.76 -5.63
N SER A 210 -18.00 -2.95 -6.23
CA SER A 210 -16.57 -3.25 -6.32
C SER A 210 -16.11 -3.72 -4.94
N PRO A 211 -15.37 -4.84 -4.83
CA PRO A 211 -14.80 -5.25 -3.55
C PRO A 211 -14.07 -4.04 -2.98
N GLY A 212 -14.60 -3.58 -1.84
CA GLY A 212 -14.29 -2.26 -1.30
C GLY A 212 -12.83 -2.23 -0.88
N PHE A 213 -12.08 -1.31 -1.48
CA PHE A 213 -10.86 -0.81 -0.86
C PHE A 213 -11.18 -0.52 0.62
N PRO A 214 -10.31 -0.81 1.60
CA PRO A 214 -10.68 -0.74 3.01
C PRO A 214 -11.17 0.67 3.35
N ASP A 215 -12.48 0.82 3.46
CA ASP A 215 -13.19 1.98 4.05
C ASP A 215 -12.83 2.13 5.54
N ASN A 216 -11.96 1.25 6.05
CA ASN A 216 -11.58 1.08 7.44
C ASN A 216 -10.40 1.96 7.88
N ILE A 217 -9.68 2.61 6.95
CA ILE A 217 -8.56 3.49 7.32
C ILE A 217 -9.09 4.92 7.50
N SER A 218 -9.06 5.41 8.73
CA SER A 218 -9.49 6.77 9.04
C SER A 218 -8.56 7.84 8.44
N GLU A 219 -9.08 9.07 8.28
CA GLU A 219 -8.29 10.25 7.88
C GLU A 219 -7.06 10.47 8.77
N GLN A 220 -7.22 10.27 10.07
CA GLN A 220 -6.13 10.42 11.01
C GLN A 220 -5.03 9.34 10.81
N GLU A 221 -5.42 8.10 10.50
CA GLU A 221 -4.48 7.02 10.23
C GLU A 221 -3.72 7.24 8.92
N TRP A 222 -4.41 7.67 7.87
CA TRP A 222 -3.79 8.08 6.61
C TRP A 222 -2.79 9.22 6.81
N TRP A 223 -3.16 10.26 7.56
CA TRP A 223 -2.25 11.36 7.85
C TRP A 223 -1.01 10.90 8.63
N LYS A 224 -1.20 10.03 9.63
CA LYS A 224 -0.08 9.45 10.40
C LYS A 224 0.84 8.62 9.50
N LEU A 225 0.27 7.81 8.60
CA LEU A 225 1.02 6.98 7.65
C LEU A 225 1.84 7.84 6.69
N LEU A 226 1.23 8.84 6.06
CA LEU A 226 1.91 9.71 5.11
C LEU A 226 3.03 10.50 5.78
N LYS A 227 2.82 11.06 6.97
CA LYS A 227 3.92 11.67 7.72
C LYS A 227 5.08 10.70 7.88
N ARG A 228 4.82 9.47 8.34
CA ARG A 228 5.87 8.46 8.49
C ARG A 228 6.54 8.08 7.18
N ALA A 229 5.82 8.05 6.07
CA ALA A 229 6.39 7.87 4.73
C ALA A 229 7.38 9.00 4.40
N TRP A 230 7.01 10.27 4.64
CA TRP A 230 7.92 11.42 4.46
C TRP A 230 9.15 11.37 5.36
N TRP A 231 8.97 10.96 6.62
CA TRP A 231 10.11 10.68 7.51
C TRP A 231 10.98 9.56 6.92
N ALA A 232 10.39 8.47 6.43
CA ALA A 232 11.13 7.33 5.89
C ALA A 232 11.92 7.67 4.64
N MET A 233 11.33 8.48 3.75
CA MET A 233 11.98 9.00 2.56
C MET A 233 13.29 9.73 2.90
N ARG A 234 13.27 10.50 4.00
CA ARG A 234 14.43 11.27 4.46
C ARG A 234 15.48 10.42 5.18
N TRP A 235 15.09 9.55 6.10
CA TRP A 235 16.04 8.88 7.01
C TRP A 235 16.62 7.58 6.48
N ASN A 236 16.05 7.01 5.42
CA ASN A 236 16.52 5.76 4.81
C ASN A 236 17.08 5.98 3.39
N ASP A 237 17.41 7.22 3.04
CA ASP A 237 17.95 7.59 1.73
C ASP A 237 17.12 7.06 0.54
N LEU A 238 15.80 6.92 0.71
CA LEU A 238 14.93 6.37 -0.34
C LEU A 238 14.87 7.28 -1.58
N HIS A 239 15.25 8.55 -1.47
CA HIS A 239 15.41 9.44 -2.60
C HIS A 239 16.51 8.99 -3.59
N LEU A 240 17.40 8.08 -3.18
CA LEU A 240 18.40 7.45 -4.04
C LEU A 240 17.87 6.16 -4.70
N GLU A 241 16.72 5.65 -4.25
CA GLU A 241 16.14 4.42 -4.77
C GLU A 241 15.10 4.73 -5.85
N ALA A 242 15.35 4.28 -7.09
CA ALA A 242 14.46 4.53 -8.23
C ALA A 242 13.00 4.09 -7.97
N GLU A 243 12.80 2.91 -7.36
CA GLU A 243 11.48 2.40 -6.98
C GLU A 243 10.73 3.36 -6.06
N ALA A 244 11.44 3.97 -5.10
CA ALA A 244 10.82 4.87 -4.16
C ALA A 244 10.51 6.20 -4.84
N VAL A 245 11.45 6.79 -5.58
CA VAL A 245 11.25 8.04 -6.32
C VAL A 245 10.04 7.96 -7.26
N GLU A 246 9.84 6.83 -7.93
CA GLU A 246 8.68 6.58 -8.80
C GLU A 246 7.32 6.67 -8.06
N ALA A 247 7.25 6.26 -6.79
CA ALA A 247 6.01 6.37 -6.00
C ALA A 247 5.71 7.80 -5.52
N LEU A 248 6.72 8.68 -5.55
CA LEU A 248 6.66 9.97 -4.89
C LEU A 248 5.55 10.88 -5.41
N PRO A 249 5.30 10.99 -6.73
CA PRO A 249 4.19 11.81 -7.25
C PRO A 249 2.83 11.38 -6.70
N SER A 250 2.58 10.08 -6.55
CA SER A 250 1.33 9.57 -5.97
C SER A 250 1.22 9.91 -4.49
N ILE A 251 2.31 9.76 -3.71
CA ILE A 251 2.37 10.13 -2.30
C ILE A 251 2.15 11.63 -2.10
N VAL A 252 2.79 12.47 -2.93
CA VAL A 252 2.58 13.92 -2.96
C VAL A 252 1.12 14.25 -3.18
N THR A 253 0.50 13.65 -4.21
CA THR A 253 -0.88 13.98 -4.57
C THR A 253 -1.85 13.60 -3.45
N TYR A 254 -1.67 12.44 -2.82
CA TYR A 254 -2.47 12.05 -1.65
C TYR A 254 -2.20 12.93 -0.42
N THR A 255 -0.96 13.38 -0.22
CA THR A 255 -0.63 14.32 0.85
C THR A 255 -1.33 15.65 0.64
N LEU A 256 -1.34 16.17 -0.59
CA LEU A 256 -2.04 17.40 -0.96
C LEU A 256 -3.55 17.30 -0.69
N ASP A 257 -4.20 16.21 -1.12
CA ASP A 257 -5.63 16.01 -0.85
C ASP A 257 -5.92 16.00 0.66
N LEU A 258 -5.07 15.33 1.45
CA LEU A 258 -5.25 15.26 2.90
C LEU A 258 -4.97 16.57 3.61
N LEU A 259 -4.13 17.46 3.04
CA LEU A 259 -3.93 18.77 3.61
C LEU A 259 -5.27 19.51 3.74
N GLU A 260 -6.21 19.37 2.81
CA GLU A 260 -7.52 20.06 2.85
C GLU A 260 -8.37 19.70 4.08
N THR A 261 -8.05 18.59 4.75
CA THR A 261 -8.83 18.05 5.86
C THR A 261 -8.47 18.61 7.24
N PRO A 262 -9.37 18.52 8.24
CA PRO A 262 -9.10 18.96 9.62
C PRO A 262 -7.91 18.25 10.28
N SER A 263 -7.68 16.96 10.01
CA SER A 263 -6.59 16.20 10.65
C SER A 263 -5.21 16.75 10.29
N ALA A 264 -5.06 17.31 9.10
CA ALA A 264 -3.79 17.87 8.63
C ALA A 264 -3.53 19.30 9.15
N ARG A 265 -4.57 20.05 9.55
CA ARG A 265 -4.44 21.47 9.95
C ARG A 265 -3.53 21.69 11.16
N TYR A 266 -3.49 20.74 12.09
CA TYR A 266 -2.79 20.93 13.36
C TYR A 266 -1.30 20.55 13.34
N ASP A 267 -0.79 19.93 12.26
CA ASP A 267 0.57 19.37 12.23
C ASP A 267 1.25 19.43 10.84
N ALA A 268 0.85 20.37 9.97
CA ALA A 268 1.49 20.53 8.67
C ALA A 268 2.91 21.14 8.77
N GLY A 269 3.20 21.91 9.82
CA GLY A 269 4.49 22.59 9.99
C GLY A 269 5.69 21.65 10.13
N SER A 270 5.48 20.43 10.64
CA SER A 270 6.53 19.42 10.73
C SER A 270 6.93 18.84 9.36
N LEU A 271 6.01 18.85 8.39
CA LEU A 271 6.26 18.38 7.02
C LEU A 271 7.07 19.37 6.18
N VAL A 272 6.90 20.69 6.37
CA VAL A 272 7.63 21.73 5.60
C VAL A 272 9.12 21.44 5.59
N ARG A 273 9.73 21.29 6.78
CA ARG A 273 11.17 21.03 6.93
C ARG A 273 11.63 19.69 6.35
N LEU A 274 10.72 18.71 6.23
CA LEU A 274 11.03 17.40 5.65
C LEU A 274 11.03 17.49 4.13
N VAL A 275 9.97 18.08 3.58
CA VAL A 275 9.75 18.28 2.15
C VAL A 275 10.86 19.13 1.54
N ASP A 276 11.26 20.23 2.18
CA ASP A 276 12.36 21.09 1.72
C ASP A 276 13.66 20.29 1.52
N ARG A 277 14.02 19.45 2.50
CA ARG A 277 15.26 18.67 2.41
C ARG A 277 15.20 17.57 1.36
N ILE A 278 14.05 16.95 1.18
CA ILE A 278 13.85 15.94 0.14
C ILE A 278 13.94 16.61 -1.23
N TYR A 279 13.35 17.78 -1.42
CA TYR A 279 13.42 18.55 -2.65
C TYR A 279 14.86 18.82 -3.08
N GLU A 280 15.70 19.30 -2.15
CA GLU A 280 17.12 19.60 -2.41
C GLU A 280 17.97 18.34 -2.71
N ALA A 281 17.57 17.18 -2.19
CA ALA A 281 18.32 15.92 -2.32
C ALA A 281 17.87 15.06 -3.51
N LEU A 282 16.72 15.34 -4.11
CA LEU A 282 16.28 14.62 -5.31
C LEU A 282 17.18 14.97 -6.50
N ASP A 283 17.31 14.05 -7.44
CA ASP A 283 17.92 14.33 -8.75
C ASP A 283 16.89 14.21 -9.89
N ASP A 284 15.77 13.54 -9.66
CA ASP A 284 14.71 13.33 -10.64
C ASP A 284 13.81 14.58 -10.78
N ASP A 285 13.69 15.10 -12.01
CA ASP A 285 12.96 16.34 -12.31
C ASP A 285 11.45 16.23 -12.08
N GLU A 286 10.86 15.06 -12.39
CA GLU A 286 9.42 14.85 -12.21
C GLU A 286 9.06 14.77 -10.72
N ALA A 287 9.84 14.00 -9.96
CA ALA A 287 9.72 13.89 -8.52
C ALA A 287 9.96 15.25 -7.85
N LYS A 288 10.98 16.01 -8.28
CA LYS A 288 11.21 17.39 -7.83
C LYS A 288 10.02 18.29 -8.09
N LEU A 289 9.44 18.24 -9.29
CA LEU A 289 8.27 19.06 -9.63
C LEU A 289 7.07 18.72 -8.74
N ALA A 290 6.84 17.42 -8.47
CA ALA A 290 5.79 17.00 -7.56
C ALA A 290 6.03 17.52 -6.13
N VAL A 291 7.23 17.31 -5.59
CA VAL A 291 7.59 17.76 -4.23
C VAL A 291 7.51 19.29 -4.11
N LYS A 292 7.88 20.04 -5.15
CA LYS A 292 7.74 21.50 -5.18
C LYS A 292 6.29 21.95 -5.05
N ARG A 293 5.34 21.28 -5.72
CA ARG A 293 3.90 21.59 -5.56
C ARG A 293 3.44 21.41 -4.12
N LEU A 294 3.92 20.36 -3.44
CA LEU A 294 3.64 20.16 -2.02
C LEU A 294 4.29 21.24 -1.15
N GLN A 295 5.52 21.63 -1.45
CA GLN A 295 6.23 22.70 -0.76
C GLN A 295 5.47 24.03 -0.85
N ASP A 296 5.04 24.42 -2.05
CA ASP A 296 4.27 25.64 -2.29
C ASP A 296 2.94 25.62 -1.52
N ALA A 297 2.23 24.49 -1.54
CA ALA A 297 0.97 24.31 -0.82
C ALA A 297 1.15 24.39 0.71
N LEU A 298 2.24 23.85 1.24
CA LEU A 298 2.57 23.94 2.66
C LEU A 298 3.00 25.36 3.06
N GLY A 299 3.78 26.05 2.20
CA GLY A 299 4.22 27.42 2.42
C GLY A 299 3.06 28.41 2.53
N ASN A 300 2.08 28.31 1.62
CA ASN A 300 0.87 29.13 1.63
C ASN A 300 0.00 28.97 2.90
N ARG A 301 0.21 27.90 3.68
CA ARG A 301 -0.53 27.63 4.92
C ARG A 301 0.21 28.04 6.19
N ALA A 302 1.52 28.17 6.10
CA ALA A 302 2.35 28.57 7.24
C ALA A 302 2.47 30.11 7.36
N ALA A 303 2.14 30.83 6.29
CA ALA A 303 2.05 32.30 6.22
C ALA A 303 0.70 32.80 6.73
#